data_AF-A0A940C071-F1
#
_entry.id   AF-A0A940C071-F1
#
_cell.length_a   1.000
_cell.length_b   1.000
_cell.length_c   1.000
_cell.angle_alpha   90.00
_cell.angle_beta   90.00
_cell.angle_gamma   90.00
#
_symmetry.space_group_name_H-M   'P 1'
#
loop_
_entity.id
_entity.type
_entity.pdbx_description
1 polymer ?
#
loop_
_entity_poly.entity_id
_entity_poly.type
_entity_poly.pdbx_seq_one_letter_code
_entity_poly.pdbx_strand_id
1 'polypeptide(L)'
;MAEYEKRAMTEEEDKYTFSQSSQINSQTGLIGYLRAELKYDSFFSTWFDSRKDLKTDEFKTELDEVINSMREEGDLLHSRAAIVVYCYSAPQARMNTEQEYYGVRVDTEKYAYLMRLNPNKGEYNLYCYCYRRDWLDDHIRQARRGIRFITPNYEEKFRIADGEKIRITLSDGEQIERACRYIDDYHVEVGDNLFHICEFAERMEQNGSKVIPLRPDLPDCCYSVNKVSGELIILKKGETGFFKTDIPTKGREESRELADFQNEKLGVSKAKEAAMFWGSLYGFDTPGADPKKFDAEGKMIRPEKSDRGDER
;
A
#
# COMPACT_ATOMS: atom_id res chain seq x y z
N MET A 1 1.96 28.33 23.54
CA MET A 1 1.31 27.46 22.54
C MET A 1 2.43 26.76 21.81
N ALA A 2 2.45 25.44 21.80
CA ALA A 2 3.39 24.69 20.98
C ALA A 2 3.13 25.06 19.50
N GLU A 3 4.16 25.43 18.76
CA GLU A 3 4.05 25.66 17.33
C GLU A 3 4.03 24.30 16.64
N TYR A 4 2.88 23.93 16.07
CA TYR A 4 2.72 22.69 15.33
C TYR A 4 1.93 22.93 14.04
N GLU A 5 2.22 22.11 13.04
CA GLU A 5 1.45 22.04 11.79
C GLU A 5 0.49 20.86 11.87
N LYS A 6 -0.75 21.05 11.41
CA LYS A 6 -1.77 20.01 11.41
C LYS A 6 -2.37 19.86 10.01
N ARG A 7 -2.39 18.62 9.50
CA ARG A 7 -2.99 18.28 8.21
C ARG A 7 -3.63 16.90 8.22
N ALA A 8 -4.42 16.60 7.20
CA ALA A 8 -4.84 15.22 6.94
C ALA A 8 -3.62 14.33 6.63
N MET A 9 -3.71 13.06 7.04
CA MET A 9 -2.73 12.05 6.63
C MET A 9 -2.85 11.72 5.15
N THR A 10 -1.74 11.28 4.57
CA THR A 10 -1.70 10.63 3.26
C THR A 10 -1.94 9.13 3.40
N GLU A 11 -2.36 8.45 2.33
CA GLU A 11 -2.58 7.00 2.32
C GLU A 11 -1.33 6.20 2.75
N GLU A 12 -0.13 6.71 2.44
CA GLU A 12 1.12 6.07 2.84
C GLU A 12 1.38 6.14 4.35
N GLU A 13 0.83 7.15 5.03
CA GLU A 13 0.97 7.36 6.47
C GLU A 13 -0.01 6.51 7.29
N ASP A 14 -1.18 6.15 6.72
CA ASP A 14 -2.27 5.43 7.39
C ASP A 14 -1.77 4.19 8.14
N LYS A 15 -0.94 3.39 7.47
CA LYS A 15 -0.40 2.14 8.02
C LYS A 15 0.43 2.35 9.29
N TYR A 16 1.03 3.52 9.50
CA TYR A 16 1.83 3.85 10.69
C TYR A 16 0.96 4.29 11.89
N THR A 17 -0.36 4.14 11.81
CA THR A 17 -1.28 4.26 12.96
C THR A 17 -1.79 2.93 13.48
N PHE A 18 -1.20 1.82 13.03
CA PHE A 18 -1.49 0.47 13.49
C PHE A 18 -0.23 -0.17 14.07
N SER A 19 -0.39 -1.30 14.75
CA SER A 19 0.73 -2.10 15.24
C SER A 19 1.69 -2.44 14.10
N GLN A 20 2.99 -2.17 14.29
CA GLN A 20 4.06 -2.56 13.37
C GLN A 20 4.97 -3.60 14.03
N SER A 21 5.82 -4.21 13.20
CA SER A 21 6.94 -5.03 13.68
C SER A 21 7.93 -4.20 14.50
N SER A 22 8.75 -4.88 15.30
CA SER A 22 9.85 -4.25 16.03
C SER A 22 10.87 -3.59 15.11
N GLN A 23 11.05 -4.12 13.90
CA GLN A 23 11.99 -3.61 12.91
C GLN A 23 11.53 -2.25 12.38
N ILE A 24 10.27 -2.14 11.94
CA ILE A 24 9.68 -0.88 11.47
C ILE A 24 9.62 0.13 12.61
N ASN A 25 9.20 -0.28 13.81
CA ASN A 25 9.17 0.61 14.98
C ASN A 25 10.54 1.22 15.27
N SER A 26 11.60 0.44 15.10
CA SER A 26 12.97 0.89 15.33
C SER A 26 13.45 1.85 14.26
N GLN A 27 13.14 1.60 12.98
CA GLN A 27 13.55 2.47 11.87
C GLN A 27 12.77 3.79 11.80
N THR A 28 11.49 3.76 12.16
CA THR A 28 10.62 4.95 12.17
C THR A 28 10.75 5.76 13.47
N GLY A 29 11.43 5.23 14.49
CA GLY A 29 11.57 5.90 15.78
C GLY A 29 10.24 6.01 16.53
N LEU A 30 9.39 4.98 16.49
CA LEU A 30 8.14 4.94 17.25
C LEU A 30 8.45 4.95 18.75
N ILE A 31 8.12 6.05 19.41
CA ILE A 31 8.32 6.25 20.85
C ILE A 31 7.28 5.43 21.63
N GLY A 32 6.04 5.49 21.15
CA GLY A 32 4.89 4.81 21.69
C GLY A 32 3.62 5.44 21.17
N TYR A 33 2.49 5.05 21.74
CA TYR A 33 1.21 5.65 21.37
C TYR A 33 0.31 5.90 22.57
N LEU A 34 -0.47 6.97 22.46
CA LEU A 34 -1.54 7.31 23.38
C LEU A 34 -2.86 6.82 22.79
N ARG A 35 -3.66 6.11 23.58
CA ARG A 35 -5.06 5.83 23.26
C ARG A 35 -5.94 6.63 24.18
N ALA A 36 -6.96 7.31 23.65
CA ALA A 36 -7.86 8.14 24.45
C ALA A 36 -9.34 7.98 24.08
N GLU A 37 -10.17 8.23 25.07
CA GLU A 37 -11.62 8.30 24.98
C GLU A 37 -12.10 9.65 25.49
N LEU A 38 -12.98 10.30 24.73
CA LEU A 38 -13.60 11.57 25.12
C LEU A 38 -15.01 11.29 25.62
N LYS A 39 -15.19 11.39 26.94
CA LYS A 39 -16.48 11.22 27.62
C LYS A 39 -16.87 12.51 28.32
N TYR A 40 -17.95 13.13 27.85
CA TYR A 40 -18.38 14.45 28.33
C TYR A 40 -17.22 15.45 28.18
N ASP A 41 -16.80 16.12 29.25
CA ASP A 41 -15.66 17.05 29.28
C ASP A 41 -14.34 16.37 29.70
N SER A 42 -14.35 15.06 29.91
CA SER A 42 -13.21 14.29 30.40
C SER A 42 -12.45 13.59 29.28
N PHE A 43 -11.13 13.70 29.32
CA PHE A 43 -10.19 13.03 28.43
C PHE A 43 -9.49 11.89 29.20
N PHE A 44 -9.93 10.66 28.98
CA PHE A 44 -9.31 9.48 29.59
C PHE A 44 -8.32 8.88 28.62
N SER A 45 -7.06 8.75 29.02
CA SER A 45 -6.02 8.24 28.13
C SER A 45 -5.15 7.19 28.80
N THR A 46 -4.51 6.37 27.96
CA THR A 46 -3.56 5.34 28.37
C THR A 46 -2.39 5.34 27.39
N TRP A 47 -1.17 5.33 27.93
CA TRP A 47 0.05 5.30 27.15
C TRP A 47 0.57 3.87 27.00
N PHE A 48 1.10 3.56 25.81
CA PHE A 48 1.74 2.29 25.47
C PHE A 48 3.15 2.56 24.93
N ASP A 49 4.16 2.03 25.61
CA ASP A 49 5.56 2.23 25.21
C ASP A 49 5.94 1.38 23.99
N SER A 50 6.81 1.92 23.13
CA SER A 50 7.52 1.16 22.08
C SER A 50 9.04 1.30 22.26
N ARG A 51 9.59 2.51 22.06
CA ARG A 51 11.00 2.84 22.33
C ARG A 51 11.13 3.71 23.58
N LYS A 52 11.27 3.06 24.74
CA LYS A 52 11.37 3.74 26.05
C LYS A 52 12.57 4.69 26.14
N ASP A 53 13.65 4.38 25.43
CA ASP A 53 14.86 5.21 25.34
C ASP A 53 14.60 6.56 24.65
N LEU A 54 13.61 6.65 23.75
CA LEU A 54 13.23 7.88 23.07
C LEU A 54 12.19 8.70 23.84
N LYS A 55 11.59 8.14 24.90
CA LYS A 55 10.57 8.81 25.73
C LYS A 55 11.21 9.73 26.78
N THR A 56 11.91 10.74 26.29
CA THR A 56 12.58 11.76 27.11
C THR A 56 11.57 12.64 27.85
N ASP A 57 12.02 13.37 28.87
CA ASP A 57 11.15 14.32 29.56
C ASP A 57 10.74 15.49 28.65
N GLU A 58 11.63 15.92 27.75
CA GLU A 58 11.31 16.89 26.68
C GLU A 58 10.14 16.40 25.83
N PHE A 59 10.18 15.15 25.34
CA PHE A 59 9.09 14.57 24.57
C PHE A 59 7.77 14.54 25.35
N LYS A 60 7.81 14.14 26.63
CA LYS A 60 6.60 14.06 27.46
C LYS A 60 5.96 15.43 27.64
N THR A 61 6.76 16.44 27.95
CA THR A 61 6.29 17.83 28.09
C THR A 61 5.68 18.32 26.78
N GLU A 62 6.35 18.10 25.65
CA GLU A 62 5.83 18.52 24.34
C GLU A 62 4.54 17.78 23.96
N LEU A 63 4.46 16.47 24.18
CA LEU A 63 3.24 15.69 23.94
C LEU A 63 2.07 16.24 24.77
N ASP A 64 2.29 16.54 26.05
CA ASP A 64 1.27 17.12 26.92
C ASP A 64 0.82 18.50 26.41
N GLU A 65 1.75 19.35 25.97
CA GLU A 65 1.44 20.66 25.40
C GLU A 65 0.64 20.56 24.09
N VAL A 66 1.03 19.66 23.18
CA VAL A 66 0.35 19.42 21.90
C VAL A 66 -1.07 18.91 22.15
N ILE A 67 -1.24 17.87 22.98
CA ILE A 67 -2.55 17.30 23.28
C ILE A 67 -3.45 18.33 23.99
N ASN A 68 -2.93 19.06 24.98
CA ASN A 68 -3.74 20.05 25.69
C ASN A 68 -4.11 21.24 24.79
N SER A 69 -3.22 21.68 23.89
CA SER A 69 -3.54 22.74 22.91
C SER A 69 -4.70 22.31 21.99
N MET A 70 -4.72 21.07 21.50
CA MET A 70 -5.84 20.56 20.69
C MET A 70 -7.14 20.29 21.48
N ARG A 71 -7.09 20.37 22.82
CA ARG A 71 -8.27 20.26 23.69
C ARG A 71 -8.91 21.62 24.00
N GLU A 72 -8.25 22.72 23.63
CA GLU A 72 -8.82 24.07 23.76
C GLU A 72 -10.04 24.24 22.84
N GLU A 73 -10.90 25.20 23.18
CA GLU A 73 -12.13 25.46 22.44
C GLU A 73 -11.83 25.78 20.97
N GLY A 74 -12.51 25.08 20.06
CA GLY A 74 -12.36 25.26 18.61
C GLY A 74 -11.44 24.25 17.92
N ASP A 75 -10.77 23.35 18.64
CA ASP A 75 -9.93 22.31 18.05
C ASP A 75 -10.51 20.88 18.20
N LEU A 76 -9.92 19.92 17.49
CA LEU A 76 -10.46 18.59 17.19
C LEU A 76 -10.58 17.70 18.44
N LEU A 77 -9.72 17.86 19.45
CA LEU A 77 -9.77 17.09 20.69
C LEU A 77 -10.54 17.81 21.80
N HIS A 78 -11.18 18.95 21.50
CA HIS A 78 -11.97 19.69 22.48
C HIS A 78 -13.11 18.85 23.07
N SER A 79 -13.81 18.12 22.21
CA SER A 79 -14.90 17.24 22.62
C SER A 79 -15.14 16.13 21.61
N ARG A 80 -15.91 15.11 21.99
CA ARG A 80 -16.38 14.09 21.05
C ARG A 80 -17.16 14.72 19.87
N ALA A 81 -17.90 15.81 20.12
CA ALA A 81 -18.62 16.51 19.06
C ALA A 81 -17.65 17.17 18.07
N ALA A 82 -16.54 17.74 18.54
CA ALA A 82 -15.51 18.32 17.68
C ALA A 82 -14.86 17.26 16.78
N ILE A 83 -14.52 16.07 17.31
CA ILE A 83 -14.04 14.93 16.51
C ILE A 83 -15.04 14.56 15.42
N VAL A 84 -16.32 14.40 15.79
CA VAL A 84 -17.40 14.07 14.85
C VAL A 84 -17.51 15.12 13.74
N VAL A 85 -17.49 16.41 14.08
CA VAL A 85 -17.53 17.51 13.11
C VAL A 85 -16.32 17.45 12.18
N TYR A 86 -15.10 17.27 12.71
CA TYR A 86 -13.89 17.15 11.89
C TYR A 86 -14.00 15.97 10.91
N CYS A 87 -14.30 14.77 11.40
CA CYS A 87 -14.40 13.56 10.57
C CYS A 87 -15.38 13.76 9.41
N TYR A 88 -16.59 14.28 9.66
CA TYR A 88 -17.59 14.43 8.60
C TYR A 88 -17.39 15.66 7.71
N SER A 89 -16.55 16.63 8.09
CA SER A 89 -16.24 17.81 7.28
C SER A 89 -14.91 17.75 6.52
N ALA A 90 -14.04 16.79 6.84
CA ALA A 90 -12.73 16.60 6.22
C ALA A 90 -12.67 15.26 5.46
N PRO A 91 -13.30 15.14 4.27
CA PRO A 91 -13.30 13.90 3.50
C PRO A 91 -11.89 13.42 3.13
N GLN A 92 -10.93 14.34 2.95
CA GLN A 92 -9.54 14.04 2.68
C GLN A 92 -8.80 13.37 3.85
N ALA A 93 -9.35 13.44 5.07
CA ALA A 93 -8.79 12.75 6.23
C ALA A 93 -9.31 11.31 6.34
N ARG A 94 -10.31 10.90 5.56
CA ARG A 94 -10.87 9.55 5.63
C ARG A 94 -9.86 8.52 5.11
N MET A 95 -9.61 7.48 5.89
CA MET A 95 -8.62 6.45 5.53
C MET A 95 -9.16 5.51 4.46
N ASN A 96 -8.30 5.06 3.53
CA ASN A 96 -8.71 4.23 2.40
C ASN A 96 -8.92 2.76 2.81
N THR A 97 -8.05 2.24 3.68
CA THR A 97 -8.06 0.82 4.08
C THR A 97 -9.07 0.50 5.18
N GLU A 98 -9.32 1.44 6.08
CA GLU A 98 -10.24 1.30 7.23
C GLU A 98 -11.15 2.53 7.27
N GLN A 99 -12.20 2.52 6.43
CA GLN A 99 -13.01 3.69 6.08
C GLN A 99 -13.85 4.27 7.23
N GLU A 100 -13.87 3.63 8.39
CA GLU A 100 -14.45 4.13 9.63
C GLU A 100 -13.54 5.13 10.35
N TYR A 101 -12.25 5.16 10.03
CA TYR A 101 -11.25 6.01 10.67
C TYR A 101 -10.88 7.24 9.83
N TYR A 102 -10.42 8.27 10.54
CA TYR A 102 -9.94 9.51 9.96
C TYR A 102 -8.54 9.83 10.49
N GLY A 103 -7.62 10.13 9.59
CA GLY A 103 -6.22 10.36 9.87
C GLY A 103 -5.84 11.83 9.91
N VAL A 104 -5.18 12.23 11.00
CA VAL A 104 -4.59 13.57 11.15
C VAL A 104 -3.12 13.43 11.51
N ARG A 105 -2.24 14.13 10.79
CA ARG A 105 -0.84 14.26 11.16
C ARG A 105 -0.61 15.63 11.78
N VAL A 106 0.04 15.63 12.94
CA VAL A 106 0.50 16.82 13.63
C VAL A 106 2.02 16.76 13.72
N ASP A 107 2.71 17.79 13.23
CA ASP A 107 4.16 17.86 13.21
C ASP A 107 4.64 19.03 14.08
N THR A 108 5.65 18.76 14.89
CA THR A 108 6.48 19.77 15.56
C THR A 108 7.88 19.78 14.94
N GLU A 109 8.83 20.49 15.54
CA GLU A 109 10.22 20.49 15.06
C GLU A 109 10.83 19.08 15.08
N LYS A 110 10.62 18.31 16.16
CA LYS A 110 11.30 17.03 16.38
C LYS A 110 10.40 15.80 16.24
N TYR A 111 9.09 15.97 16.39
CA TYR A 111 8.17 14.85 16.52
C TYR A 111 7.03 14.93 15.51
N ALA A 112 6.54 13.74 15.14
CA ALA A 112 5.36 13.57 14.30
C ALA A 112 4.34 12.73 15.08
N TYR A 113 3.12 13.23 15.16
CA TYR A 113 2.00 12.63 15.87
C TYR A 113 0.95 12.22 14.84
N LEU A 114 0.87 10.92 14.56
CA LEU A 114 -0.10 10.37 13.62
C LEU A 114 -1.32 9.91 14.41
N MET A 115 -2.43 10.62 14.21
CA MET A 115 -3.67 10.45 14.95
C MET A 115 -4.72 9.74 14.10
N ARG A 116 -5.19 8.60 14.59
CA ARG A 116 -6.35 7.89 14.05
C ARG A 116 -7.57 8.17 14.91
N LEU A 117 -8.56 8.84 14.31
CA LEU A 117 -9.79 9.28 14.95
C LEU A 117 -10.96 8.36 14.59
N ASN A 118 -11.82 8.12 15.58
CA ASN A 118 -13.06 7.36 15.40
C ASN A 118 -14.28 8.13 15.95
N PRO A 119 -15.25 8.50 15.10
CA PRO A 119 -16.42 9.26 15.51
C PRO A 119 -17.50 8.40 16.21
N ASN A 120 -17.41 7.07 16.17
CA ASN A 120 -18.46 6.17 16.63
C ASN A 120 -18.61 6.17 18.17
N LYS A 121 -19.83 5.87 18.63
CA LYS A 121 -20.12 5.76 20.07
C LYS A 121 -19.65 4.41 20.59
N GLY A 122 -19.05 4.38 21.79
CA GLY A 122 -18.65 3.14 22.46
C GLY A 122 -17.27 2.61 22.09
N GLU A 123 -16.54 3.32 21.23
CA GLU A 123 -15.17 3.02 20.84
C GLU A 123 -14.20 4.12 21.29
N TYR A 124 -12.92 3.80 21.36
CA TYR A 124 -11.87 4.80 21.61
C TYR A 124 -11.83 5.81 20.47
N ASN A 125 -11.89 7.10 20.81
CA ASN A 125 -12.00 8.15 19.80
C ASN A 125 -10.66 8.56 19.20
N LEU A 126 -9.55 8.26 19.88
CA LEU A 126 -8.20 8.66 19.45
C LEU A 126 -7.19 7.54 19.70
N TYR A 127 -6.38 7.28 18.68
CA TYR A 127 -5.05 6.68 18.82
C TYR A 127 -4.04 7.69 18.27
N CYS A 128 -3.04 8.07 19.06
CA CYS A 128 -1.99 9.01 18.68
C CYS A 128 -0.63 8.31 18.76
N TYR A 129 -0.09 7.93 17.60
CA TYR A 129 1.22 7.30 17.48
C TYR A 129 2.29 8.39 17.37
N CYS A 130 3.29 8.32 18.24
CA CYS A 130 4.28 9.36 18.43
C CYS A 130 5.63 8.90 17.90
N TYR A 131 6.16 9.61 16.91
CA TYR A 131 7.39 9.27 16.21
C TYR A 131 8.44 10.37 16.32
N ARG A 132 9.70 9.99 16.17
CA ARG A 132 10.74 10.92 15.71
C ARG A 132 10.47 11.31 14.27
N ARG A 133 10.22 12.60 14.03
CA ARG A 133 9.76 13.10 12.72
C ARG A 133 10.74 12.79 11.61
N ASP A 134 12.01 13.07 11.85
CA ASP A 134 13.11 12.86 10.91
C ASP A 134 13.24 11.39 10.49
N TRP A 135 13.05 10.46 11.42
CA TRP A 135 13.15 9.02 11.16
C TRP A 135 11.93 8.51 10.39
N LEU A 136 10.72 8.91 10.80
CA LEU A 136 9.49 8.53 10.10
C LEU A 136 9.49 9.05 8.66
N ASP A 137 9.83 10.32 8.46
CA ASP A 137 9.82 10.94 7.14
C ASP A 137 10.87 10.34 6.20
N ASP A 138 12.06 10.03 6.72
CA ASP A 138 13.08 9.30 5.95
C ASP A 138 12.60 7.90 5.57
N HIS A 139 12.06 7.13 6.51
CA HIS A 139 11.56 5.79 6.24
C HIS A 139 10.43 5.79 5.19
N ILE A 140 9.42 6.67 5.33
CA ILE A 140 8.33 6.80 4.35
C ILE A 140 8.88 7.21 2.98
N ARG A 141 9.82 8.17 2.93
CA ARG A 141 10.46 8.59 1.69
C ARG A 141 11.19 7.44 1.00
N GLN A 142 11.88 6.59 1.76
CA GLN A 142 12.54 5.41 1.21
C GLN A 142 11.51 4.37 0.74
N ALA A 143 10.49 4.09 1.55
CA ALA A 143 9.42 3.13 1.24
C ALA A 143 8.64 3.48 -0.05
N ARG A 144 8.52 4.77 -0.40
CA ARG A 144 7.96 5.25 -1.68
C ARG A 144 8.66 4.70 -2.91
N ARG A 145 9.95 4.33 -2.77
CA ARG A 145 10.69 3.68 -3.85
C ARG A 145 10.21 2.25 -4.10
N GLY A 146 9.34 1.70 -3.26
CA GLY A 146 8.77 0.36 -3.39
C GLY A 146 9.70 -0.76 -2.93
N ILE A 147 9.10 -1.92 -2.71
CA ILE A 147 9.76 -3.15 -2.28
C ILE A 147 10.17 -3.93 -3.52
N ARG A 148 11.47 -4.23 -3.64
CA ARG A 148 12.03 -4.95 -4.78
C ARG A 148 11.97 -6.46 -4.59
N PHE A 149 11.47 -7.17 -5.59
CA PHE A 149 11.58 -8.63 -5.68
C PHE A 149 12.54 -9.01 -6.79
N ILE A 150 13.51 -9.86 -6.46
CA ILE A 150 14.63 -10.21 -7.34
C ILE A 150 14.67 -11.71 -7.66
N THR A 151 15.43 -12.08 -8.68
CA THR A 151 15.94 -13.44 -8.87
C THR A 151 17.11 -13.70 -7.91
N PRO A 152 17.50 -14.98 -7.68
CA PRO A 152 18.72 -15.30 -6.93
C PRO A 152 19.99 -14.68 -7.52
N ASN A 153 19.99 -14.41 -8.83
CA ASN A 153 21.10 -13.73 -9.52
C ASN A 153 21.05 -12.20 -9.41
N TYR A 154 20.23 -11.65 -8.51
CA TYR A 154 20.13 -10.21 -8.23
C TYR A 154 19.46 -9.37 -9.33
N GLU A 155 18.72 -10.01 -10.25
CA GLU A 155 17.97 -9.30 -11.28
C GLU A 155 16.58 -8.91 -10.75
N GLU A 156 16.19 -7.64 -10.89
CA GLU A 156 14.87 -7.17 -10.48
C GLU A 156 13.78 -7.78 -11.37
N LYS A 157 12.85 -8.52 -10.76
CA LYS A 157 11.68 -9.09 -11.43
C LYS A 157 10.57 -8.06 -11.51
N PHE A 158 10.18 -7.56 -10.33
CA PHE A 158 9.14 -6.56 -10.17
C PHE A 158 9.32 -5.83 -8.84
N ARG A 159 8.48 -4.81 -8.66
CA ARG A 159 8.44 -3.96 -7.49
C ARG A 159 6.98 -3.69 -7.11
N ILE A 160 6.71 -3.65 -5.82
CA ILE A 160 5.38 -3.33 -5.26
C ILE A 160 5.49 -2.13 -4.32
N ALA A 161 4.39 -1.41 -4.11
CA ALA A 161 4.37 -0.36 -3.09
C ALA A 161 4.41 -0.96 -1.68
N ASP A 162 4.92 -0.21 -0.71
CA ASP A 162 4.92 -0.63 0.69
C ASP A 162 3.49 -0.88 1.18
N GLY A 163 3.23 -2.05 1.79
CA GLY A 163 1.90 -2.49 2.23
C GLY A 163 1.12 -3.29 1.19
N GLU A 164 1.55 -3.35 -0.07
CA GLU A 164 0.92 -4.19 -1.08
C GLU A 164 1.16 -5.69 -0.83
N LYS A 165 0.36 -6.53 -1.49
CA LYS A 165 0.42 -7.97 -1.33
C LYS A 165 1.12 -8.65 -2.51
N ILE A 166 1.72 -9.79 -2.23
CA ILE A 166 2.14 -10.78 -3.23
C ILE A 166 1.30 -12.04 -3.09
N ARG A 167 1.23 -12.81 -4.16
CA ARG A 167 0.71 -14.18 -4.16
C ARG A 167 1.87 -15.14 -4.38
N ILE A 168 1.99 -16.09 -3.48
CA ILE A 168 2.94 -17.21 -3.54
C ILE A 168 2.13 -18.45 -3.91
N THR A 169 2.46 -19.06 -5.03
CA THR A 169 1.93 -20.37 -5.43
C THR A 169 2.98 -21.43 -5.10
N LEU A 170 2.66 -22.31 -4.16
CA LEU A 170 3.52 -23.41 -3.73
C LEU A 170 3.58 -24.51 -4.80
N SER A 171 4.53 -25.45 -4.65
CA SER A 171 4.75 -26.53 -5.61
C SER A 171 3.56 -27.48 -5.78
N ASP A 172 2.72 -27.60 -4.76
CA ASP A 172 1.48 -28.39 -4.78
C ASP A 172 0.28 -27.63 -5.36
N GLY A 173 0.48 -26.36 -5.74
CA GLY A 173 -0.54 -25.47 -6.28
C GLY A 173 -1.30 -24.65 -5.23
N GLU A 174 -1.03 -24.83 -3.94
CA GLU A 174 -1.62 -23.98 -2.88
C GLU A 174 -1.23 -22.51 -3.11
N GLN A 175 -2.19 -21.60 -2.97
CA GLN A 175 -1.96 -20.17 -3.15
C GLN A 175 -2.07 -19.45 -1.81
N ILE A 176 -1.05 -18.65 -1.52
CA ILE A 176 -0.91 -17.93 -0.28
C ILE A 176 -0.69 -16.45 -0.59
N GLU A 177 -1.52 -15.58 -0.03
CA GLU A 177 -1.35 -14.14 -0.14
C GLU A 177 -0.64 -13.58 1.10
N ARG A 178 0.30 -12.66 0.90
CA ARG A 178 1.08 -12.03 1.96
C ARG A 178 1.24 -10.55 1.69
N ALA A 179 0.86 -9.72 2.67
CA ALA A 179 1.21 -8.30 2.67
C ALA A 179 2.72 -8.16 2.87
N CYS A 180 3.32 -7.17 2.23
CA CYS A 180 4.75 -6.92 2.32
C CYS A 180 5.02 -5.53 2.86
N ARG A 181 5.99 -5.40 3.76
CA ARG A 181 6.42 -4.10 4.30
C ARG A 181 7.86 -3.81 3.98
N TYR A 182 8.12 -2.56 3.62
CA TYR A 182 9.46 -2.05 3.35
C TYR A 182 10.24 -1.95 4.65
N ILE A 183 11.50 -2.40 4.62
CA ILE A 183 12.44 -2.29 5.74
C ILE A 183 13.65 -1.47 5.30
N ASP A 184 14.35 -1.94 4.27
CA ASP A 184 15.40 -1.18 3.59
C ASP A 184 15.60 -1.74 2.17
N ASP A 185 16.63 -1.28 1.45
CA ASP A 185 16.91 -1.70 0.07
C ASP A 185 17.29 -3.21 -0.07
N TYR A 186 17.55 -3.89 1.05
CA TYR A 186 17.99 -5.29 1.12
C TYR A 186 17.08 -6.18 1.97
N HIS A 187 16.17 -5.63 2.77
CA HIS A 187 15.28 -6.37 3.64
C HIS A 187 13.81 -6.07 3.37
N VAL A 188 12.99 -7.10 3.54
CA VAL A 188 11.53 -7.06 3.36
C VAL A 188 10.85 -7.89 4.42
N GLU A 189 9.71 -7.41 4.93
CA GLU A 189 8.79 -8.25 5.68
C GLU A 189 7.75 -8.82 4.73
N VAL A 190 7.56 -10.14 4.74
CA VAL A 190 6.54 -10.87 3.96
C VAL A 190 5.62 -11.60 4.94
N GLY A 191 4.41 -11.06 5.12
CA GLY A 191 3.59 -11.38 6.29
C GLY A 191 4.32 -10.96 7.56
N ASP A 192 4.46 -11.89 8.51
CA ASP A 192 5.15 -11.65 9.78
C ASP A 192 6.64 -12.03 9.77
N ASN A 193 7.21 -12.34 8.59
CA ASN A 193 8.58 -12.83 8.48
C ASN A 193 9.49 -11.79 7.83
N LEU A 194 10.59 -11.44 8.49
CA LEU A 194 11.65 -10.60 7.95
C LEU A 194 12.63 -11.45 7.13
N PHE A 195 12.96 -10.98 5.92
CA PHE A 195 13.90 -11.64 5.03
C PHE A 195 14.92 -10.65 4.48
N HIS A 196 16.14 -11.13 4.23
CA HIS A 196 16.97 -10.52 3.19
C HIS A 196 16.39 -10.87 1.81
N ILE A 197 16.37 -9.94 0.86
CA ILE A 197 15.71 -10.14 -0.44
C ILE A 197 16.29 -11.33 -1.24
N CYS A 198 17.60 -11.61 -1.12
CA CYS A 198 18.20 -12.81 -1.74
C CYS A 198 17.74 -14.10 -1.06
N GLU A 199 17.68 -14.12 0.27
CA GLU A 199 17.23 -15.29 1.02
C GLU A 199 15.80 -15.65 0.62
N PHE A 200 14.93 -14.64 0.52
CA PHE A 200 13.57 -14.85 0.02
C PHE A 200 13.58 -15.43 -1.40
N ALA A 201 14.35 -14.84 -2.33
CA ALA A 201 14.43 -15.30 -3.71
C ALA A 201 14.92 -16.76 -3.83
N GLU A 202 16.02 -17.09 -3.15
CA GLU A 202 16.60 -18.44 -3.12
C GLU A 202 15.61 -19.45 -2.53
N ARG A 203 14.95 -19.10 -1.43
CA ARG A 203 13.96 -19.98 -0.80
C ARG A 203 12.76 -20.25 -1.69
N MET A 204 12.27 -19.24 -2.43
CA MET A 204 11.17 -19.43 -3.37
C MET A 204 11.58 -20.34 -4.53
N GLU A 205 12.79 -20.17 -5.07
CA GLU A 205 13.30 -21.02 -6.15
C GLU A 205 13.52 -22.48 -5.70
N GLN A 206 14.16 -22.69 -4.54
CA GLN A 206 14.42 -24.03 -4.00
C GLN A 206 13.12 -24.82 -3.74
N ASN A 207 12.07 -24.14 -3.30
CA ASN A 207 10.76 -24.75 -3.06
C ASN A 207 9.91 -24.88 -4.33
N GLY A 208 10.41 -24.46 -5.50
CA GLY A 208 9.64 -24.44 -6.75
C GLY A 208 8.42 -23.51 -6.69
N SER A 209 8.44 -22.52 -5.79
CA SER A 209 7.33 -21.60 -5.57
C SER A 209 7.36 -20.43 -6.55
N LYS A 210 6.20 -20.01 -7.04
CA LYS A 210 6.05 -18.85 -7.92
C LYS A 210 5.52 -17.66 -7.14
N VAL A 211 6.13 -16.50 -7.33
CA VAL A 211 5.72 -15.26 -6.67
C VAL A 211 5.33 -14.22 -7.71
N ILE A 212 4.12 -13.67 -7.58
CA ILE A 212 3.61 -12.59 -8.43
C ILE A 212 3.07 -11.44 -7.56
N PRO A 213 3.14 -10.19 -8.04
CA PRO A 213 2.50 -9.06 -7.35
C PRO A 213 0.97 -9.15 -7.46
N LEU A 214 0.26 -8.88 -6.37
CA LEU A 214 -1.19 -8.69 -6.41
C LEU A 214 -1.51 -7.25 -6.75
N ARG A 215 -1.48 -6.96 -8.04
CA ARG A 215 -1.90 -5.64 -8.54
C ARG A 215 -3.41 -5.50 -8.41
N PRO A 216 -3.95 -4.57 -7.60
CA PRO A 216 -5.40 -4.37 -7.49
C PRO A 216 -6.00 -3.89 -8.83
N ASP A 217 -5.19 -3.26 -9.67
CA ASP A 217 -5.62 -2.76 -10.99
C ASP A 217 -5.84 -3.86 -12.04
N LEU A 218 -5.29 -5.06 -11.83
CA LEU A 218 -5.48 -6.19 -12.75
C LEU A 218 -6.76 -6.97 -12.40
N PRO A 219 -7.66 -7.21 -13.38
CA PRO A 219 -8.86 -8.00 -13.15
C PRO A 219 -8.50 -9.48 -12.92
N ASP A 220 -9.38 -10.23 -12.23
CA ASP A 220 -9.18 -11.68 -12.06
C ASP A 220 -9.23 -12.43 -13.39
N CYS A 221 -10.08 -11.96 -14.31
CA CYS A 221 -10.10 -12.43 -15.70
C CYS A 221 -10.50 -11.32 -16.68
N CYS A 222 -10.12 -11.49 -17.94
CA CYS A 222 -10.61 -10.65 -19.03
C CYS A 222 -10.69 -11.45 -20.34
N TYR A 223 -11.37 -10.89 -21.32
CA TYR A 223 -11.47 -11.45 -22.66
C TYR A 223 -10.40 -10.86 -23.57
N SER A 224 -9.91 -11.65 -24.50
CA SER A 224 -9.01 -11.17 -25.56
C SER A 224 -9.17 -12.03 -26.81
N VAL A 225 -8.34 -11.79 -27.82
CA VAL A 225 -8.35 -12.54 -29.07
C VAL A 225 -7.02 -13.25 -29.25
N ASN A 226 -7.07 -14.55 -29.56
CA ASN A 226 -5.87 -15.30 -29.88
C ASN A 226 -5.24 -14.74 -31.16
N LYS A 227 -3.97 -14.30 -31.09
CA LYS A 227 -3.30 -13.66 -32.22
C LYS A 227 -3.10 -14.60 -33.42
N VAL A 228 -3.07 -15.91 -33.21
CA VAL A 228 -2.90 -16.93 -34.26
C VAL A 228 -4.26 -17.39 -34.79
N SER A 229 -5.10 -18.00 -33.95
CA SER A 229 -6.39 -18.57 -34.41
C SER A 229 -7.46 -17.52 -34.68
N GLY A 230 -7.34 -16.33 -34.08
CA GLY A 230 -8.37 -15.29 -34.14
C GLY A 230 -9.57 -15.57 -33.25
N GLU A 231 -9.57 -16.65 -32.46
CA GLU A 231 -10.68 -17.02 -31.57
C GLU A 231 -10.73 -16.13 -30.33
N LEU A 232 -11.94 -15.97 -29.78
CA LEU A 232 -12.15 -15.38 -28.45
C LEU A 232 -11.52 -16.28 -27.37
N ILE A 233 -10.79 -15.67 -26.46
CA ILE A 233 -10.12 -16.34 -25.34
C ILE A 233 -10.37 -15.62 -24.02
N ILE A 234 -10.26 -16.36 -22.92
CA ILE A 234 -10.24 -15.82 -21.55
C ILE A 234 -8.81 -15.88 -21.02
N LEU A 235 -8.38 -14.80 -20.40
CA LEU A 235 -7.12 -14.67 -19.69
C LEU A 235 -7.42 -14.61 -18.20
N LYS A 236 -6.64 -15.32 -17.37
CA LYS A 236 -6.80 -15.34 -15.92
C LYS A 236 -5.54 -14.86 -15.23
N LYS A 237 -5.70 -14.03 -14.21
CA LYS A 237 -4.60 -13.44 -13.45
C LYS A 237 -3.80 -14.52 -12.74
N GLY A 238 -2.49 -14.54 -12.99
CA GLY A 238 -1.58 -15.53 -12.41
C GLY A 238 -1.53 -16.88 -13.12
N GLU A 239 -2.32 -17.09 -14.17
CA GLU A 239 -2.30 -18.33 -14.97
C GLU A 239 -1.58 -18.12 -16.30
N THR A 240 -0.70 -19.06 -16.66
CA THR A 240 0.00 -19.04 -17.94
C THR A 240 -0.88 -19.60 -19.05
N GLY A 241 -0.89 -18.95 -20.20
CA GLY A 241 -1.70 -19.35 -21.35
C GLY A 241 -3.14 -18.82 -21.28
N PHE A 242 -3.99 -19.37 -22.13
CA PHE A 242 -5.34 -18.86 -22.37
C PHE A 242 -6.37 -19.98 -22.30
N PHE A 243 -7.59 -19.60 -21.96
CA PHE A 243 -8.74 -20.50 -21.83
C PHE A 243 -9.70 -20.28 -22.99
N LYS A 244 -10.27 -21.37 -23.51
CA LYS A 244 -11.29 -21.29 -24.56
C LYS A 244 -12.61 -20.80 -23.98
N THR A 245 -13.39 -20.15 -24.84
CA THR A 245 -14.79 -19.80 -24.53
C THR A 245 -15.72 -20.75 -25.28
N ASP A 246 -16.89 -21.03 -24.71
CA ASP A 246 -17.95 -21.76 -25.40
C ASP A 246 -18.74 -20.87 -26.37
N ILE A 247 -18.38 -19.58 -26.50
CA ILE A 247 -19.06 -18.63 -27.36
C ILE A 247 -18.50 -18.76 -28.79
N PRO A 248 -19.30 -19.21 -29.76
CA PRO A 248 -18.83 -19.32 -31.13
C PRO A 248 -18.65 -17.93 -31.74
N THR A 249 -17.55 -17.73 -32.48
CA THR A 249 -17.27 -16.50 -33.23
C THR A 249 -16.81 -16.86 -34.64
N LYS A 250 -17.23 -16.09 -35.64
CA LYS A 250 -16.93 -16.32 -37.07
C LYS A 250 -15.78 -15.44 -37.53
N GLY A 251 -14.65 -15.59 -36.84
CA GLY A 251 -13.39 -14.93 -37.18
C GLY A 251 -13.03 -13.75 -36.29
N ARG A 252 -11.83 -13.21 -36.55
CA ARG A 252 -11.10 -12.30 -35.65
C ARG A 252 -11.85 -11.01 -35.31
N GLU A 253 -12.58 -10.44 -36.26
CA GLU A 253 -13.28 -9.17 -36.08
C GLU A 253 -14.43 -9.31 -35.09
N GLU A 254 -15.31 -10.31 -35.30
CA GLU A 254 -16.39 -10.63 -34.36
C GLU A 254 -15.85 -11.01 -32.97
N SER A 255 -14.76 -11.78 -32.90
CA SER A 255 -14.12 -12.08 -31.61
C SER A 255 -13.60 -10.83 -30.91
N ARG A 256 -13.10 -9.84 -31.65
CA ARG A 256 -12.59 -8.58 -31.09
C ARG A 256 -13.72 -7.71 -30.55
N GLU A 257 -14.79 -7.54 -31.33
CA GLU A 257 -15.98 -6.79 -30.90
C GLU A 257 -16.59 -7.41 -29.63
N LEU A 258 -16.70 -8.74 -29.60
CA LEU A 258 -17.22 -9.44 -28.45
C LEU A 258 -16.30 -9.32 -27.22
N ALA A 259 -14.99 -9.44 -27.39
CA ALA A 259 -14.05 -9.24 -26.29
C ALA A 259 -14.14 -7.82 -25.71
N ASP A 260 -14.29 -6.80 -26.56
CA ASP A 260 -14.45 -5.40 -26.15
C ASP A 260 -15.73 -5.20 -25.36
N PHE A 261 -16.85 -5.72 -25.87
CA PHE A 261 -18.14 -5.65 -25.20
C PHE A 261 -18.14 -6.33 -23.83
N GLN A 262 -17.49 -7.50 -23.70
CA GLN A 262 -17.39 -8.18 -22.41
C GLN A 262 -16.47 -7.45 -21.44
N ASN A 263 -15.33 -6.95 -21.93
CA ASN A 263 -14.38 -6.20 -21.11
C ASN A 263 -14.97 -4.87 -20.62
N GLU A 264 -15.77 -4.18 -21.44
CA GLU A 264 -16.49 -2.97 -21.04
C GLU A 264 -17.42 -3.24 -19.86
N LYS A 265 -18.19 -4.34 -19.91
CA LYS A 265 -19.05 -4.77 -18.79
C LYS A 265 -18.29 -5.11 -17.52
N LEU A 266 -17.05 -5.60 -17.66
CA LEU A 266 -16.16 -5.92 -16.55
C LEU A 266 -15.33 -4.71 -16.08
N GLY A 267 -15.46 -3.54 -16.71
CA GLY A 267 -14.64 -2.37 -16.41
C GLY A 267 -13.15 -2.56 -16.74
N VAL A 268 -12.84 -3.45 -17.69
CA VAL A 268 -11.47 -3.75 -18.12
C VAL A 268 -11.08 -2.84 -19.27
N SER A 269 -10.11 -1.96 -19.02
CA SER A 269 -9.53 -1.10 -20.07
C SER A 269 -8.60 -1.88 -21.01
N LYS A 270 -8.30 -1.30 -22.18
CA LYS A 270 -7.34 -1.89 -23.12
C LYS A 270 -5.94 -2.07 -22.52
N ALA A 271 -5.51 -1.14 -21.66
CA ALA A 271 -4.27 -1.26 -20.90
C ALA A 271 -4.26 -2.48 -19.97
N LYS A 272 -5.38 -2.71 -19.25
CA LYS A 272 -5.54 -3.89 -18.37
C LYS A 272 -5.56 -5.19 -19.18
N GLU A 273 -6.28 -5.22 -20.31
CA GLU A 273 -6.30 -6.38 -21.22
C GLU A 273 -4.90 -6.69 -21.75
N ALA A 274 -4.15 -5.68 -22.19
CA ALA A 274 -2.79 -5.84 -22.71
C ALA A 274 -1.83 -6.38 -21.64
N ALA A 275 -1.92 -5.88 -20.41
CA ALA A 275 -1.14 -6.38 -19.28
C ALA A 275 -1.51 -7.83 -18.90
N MET A 276 -2.81 -8.19 -18.92
CA MET A 276 -3.26 -9.58 -18.72
C MET A 276 -2.73 -10.51 -19.81
N PHE A 277 -2.76 -10.07 -21.07
CA PHE A 277 -2.23 -10.82 -22.20
C PHE A 277 -0.71 -11.03 -22.08
N TRP A 278 0.02 -9.99 -21.67
CA TRP A 278 1.45 -10.10 -21.39
C TRP A 278 1.74 -11.07 -20.26
N GLY A 279 1.03 -10.94 -19.12
CA GLY A 279 1.19 -11.82 -17.97
C GLY A 279 0.92 -13.29 -18.29
N SER A 280 -0.10 -13.56 -19.11
CA SER A 280 -0.42 -14.90 -19.60
C SER A 280 0.69 -15.52 -20.47
N LEU A 281 1.38 -14.72 -21.28
CA LEU A 281 2.43 -15.22 -22.18
C LEU A 281 3.82 -15.28 -21.53
N TYR A 282 4.17 -14.28 -20.72
CA TYR A 282 5.53 -14.05 -20.26
C TYR A 282 5.68 -14.12 -18.73
N GLY A 283 4.58 -14.21 -17.98
CA GLY A 283 4.58 -14.22 -16.52
C GLY A 283 4.05 -12.92 -15.91
N PHE A 284 3.22 -13.06 -14.87
CA PHE A 284 2.61 -11.93 -14.14
C PHE A 284 3.58 -11.22 -13.18
N ASP A 285 4.75 -11.81 -12.96
CA ASP A 285 5.90 -11.25 -12.26
C ASP A 285 6.79 -10.37 -13.15
N THR A 286 6.44 -10.22 -14.44
CA THR A 286 7.20 -9.36 -15.36
C THR A 286 6.68 -7.91 -15.37
N PRO A 287 7.51 -6.91 -15.70
CA PRO A 287 7.06 -5.51 -15.78
C PRO A 287 5.94 -5.28 -16.80
N GLY A 288 5.87 -6.08 -17.88
CA GLY A 288 4.83 -5.96 -18.88
C GLY A 288 3.46 -6.45 -18.42
N ALA A 289 3.36 -7.10 -17.25
CA ALA A 289 2.09 -7.40 -16.60
C ALA A 289 1.58 -6.23 -15.73
N ASP A 290 2.08 -5.01 -15.94
CA ASP A 290 1.61 -3.78 -15.28
C ASP A 290 0.77 -2.95 -16.26
N PRO A 291 -0.52 -2.69 -15.97
CA PRO A 291 -1.36 -1.82 -16.81
C PRO A 291 -0.76 -0.42 -17.03
N LYS A 292 0.04 0.11 -16.10
CA LYS A 292 0.69 1.43 -16.21
C LYS A 292 1.78 1.48 -17.29
N LYS A 293 2.15 0.33 -17.86
CA LYS A 293 3.10 0.24 -18.99
C LYS A 293 2.41 0.35 -20.35
N PHE A 294 1.10 0.55 -20.39
CA PHE A 294 0.34 0.66 -21.63
C PHE A 294 -0.44 1.97 -21.69
N ASP A 295 -0.59 2.52 -22.89
CA ASP A 295 -1.45 3.67 -23.16
C ASP A 295 -2.95 3.29 -23.13
N ALA A 296 -3.82 4.28 -23.35
CA ALA A 296 -5.26 4.07 -23.34
C ALA A 296 -5.74 3.06 -24.40
N GLU A 297 -4.97 2.86 -25.46
CA GLU A 297 -5.22 1.93 -26.56
C GLU A 297 -4.59 0.54 -26.31
N GLY A 298 -3.90 0.34 -25.18
CA GLY A 298 -3.26 -0.93 -24.83
C GLY A 298 -1.93 -1.19 -25.55
N LYS A 299 -1.28 -0.15 -26.09
CA LYS A 299 0.07 -0.25 -26.66
C LYS A 299 1.12 0.06 -25.61
N MET A 300 2.23 -0.66 -25.66
CA MET A 300 3.30 -0.51 -24.68
C MET A 300 3.95 0.88 -24.78
N ILE A 301 3.98 1.59 -23.67
CA ILE A 301 4.65 2.88 -23.52
C ILE A 301 6.15 2.60 -23.51
N ARG A 302 6.86 3.08 -24.54
CA ARG A 302 8.31 3.00 -24.58
C ARG A 302 8.86 4.08 -23.64
N PRO A 303 9.82 3.76 -22.76
CA PRO A 303 10.50 4.80 -21.99
C PRO A 303 11.18 5.76 -22.97
N GLU A 304 11.00 7.07 -22.75
CA GLU A 304 11.82 8.07 -23.42
C GLU A 304 13.28 7.76 -23.08
N LYS A 305 14.15 7.71 -24.10
CA LYS A 305 15.59 7.62 -23.84
C LYS A 305 15.97 8.84 -23.03
N SER A 306 16.31 8.69 -21.76
CA SER A 306 17.01 9.77 -21.07
C SER A 306 18.33 9.95 -21.81
N ASP A 307 18.56 11.14 -22.35
CA ASP A 307 19.91 11.54 -22.78
C ASP A 307 20.81 11.35 -21.56
N ARG A 308 21.58 10.26 -21.56
CA ARG A 308 22.77 10.18 -20.73
C ARG A 308 23.69 11.24 -21.30
N GLY A 309 23.69 12.41 -20.67
CA GLY A 309 24.72 13.42 -20.90
C GLY A 309 26.06 12.72 -20.72
N ASP A 310 26.80 12.60 -21.81
CA ASP A 310 28.22 12.31 -21.79
C ASP A 310 28.91 13.49 -21.11
N GLU A 311 29.08 13.42 -19.79
CA GLU A 311 30.14 14.15 -19.10
C GLU A 311 31.32 13.20 -18.94
N ARG A 312 32.25 13.31 -19.91
CA ARG A 312 33.64 12.88 -19.77
C ARG A 312 34.50 14.07 -19.40
#